data_AF-A0AAD0WXI1-F1
#
_entry.id   AF-A0AAD0WXI1-F1
#
_cell.length_a   1.000
_cell.length_b   1.000
_cell.length_c   1.000
_cell.angle_alpha   90.00
_cell.angle_beta   90.00
_cell.angle_gamma   90.00
#
_symmetry.space_group_name_H-M   'P 1'
#
loop_
_entity.id
_entity.type
_entity.pdbx_description
1 polymer ?
#
loop_
_entity_poly.entity_id
_entity_poly.type
_entity_poly.pdbx_seq_one_letter_code
_entity_poly.pdbx_strand_id
1 'polypeptide(L)'
;MDELSEAFENILEKIEFKKHQQFAEFLPKLIHVSNDSSKSTYAMYNNMVFKLDEFFKGMPNFQNEFGKDKKYLAGTHVLRAITDELGFELDDEELFIIYHLRDLGKFRKREKDLHDELKSLWTQPQYKEFALGDQDFSHAIKNLMRAKFIDYRRGNLHIKPSLIVRFKNRY
;
A
#
# COMPACT_ATOMS: atom_id res chain seq x y z
N MET A 1 17.59 13.58 13.95
CA MET A 1 16.94 13.46 12.64
C MET A 1 15.44 13.54 12.89
N ASP A 2 14.66 14.20 12.03
CA ASP A 2 13.18 14.18 12.17
C ASP A 2 12.68 12.76 11.84
N GLU A 3 11.67 12.26 12.56
CA GLU A 3 11.11 10.89 12.40
C GLU A 3 10.69 10.62 10.94
N LEU A 4 10.21 11.67 10.28
CA LEU A 4 9.81 11.60 8.87
C LEU A 4 11.01 11.44 7.92
N SER A 5 12.14 12.09 8.23
CA SER A 5 13.35 11.98 7.41
C SER A 5 13.97 10.60 7.52
N GLU A 6 14.01 10.03 8.72
CA GLU A 6 14.48 8.66 8.95
C GLU A 6 13.61 7.64 8.20
N ALA A 7 12.29 7.78 8.29
CA ALA A 7 11.36 6.93 7.53
C ALA A 7 11.60 7.03 6.01
N PHE A 8 11.90 8.23 5.49
CA PHE A 8 12.19 8.41 4.06
C PHE A 8 13.48 7.73 3.65
N GLU A 9 14.54 7.87 4.44
CA GLU A 9 15.82 7.19 4.19
C GLU A 9 15.63 5.67 4.16
N ASN A 10 14.97 5.10 5.19
CA ASN A 10 14.71 3.66 5.28
C ASN A 10 13.85 3.12 4.12
N ILE A 11 12.86 3.89 3.65
CA ILE A 11 12.08 3.52 2.47
C ILE A 11 12.96 3.55 1.23
N LEU A 12 13.74 4.62 1.04
CA LEU A 12 14.58 4.80 -0.15
C LEU A 12 15.69 3.75 -0.26
N GLU A 13 16.22 3.25 0.86
CA GLU A 13 17.19 2.16 0.89
C GLU A 13 16.60 0.82 0.39
N LYS A 14 15.30 0.59 0.59
CA LYS A 14 14.61 -0.64 0.18
C LYS A 14 14.17 -0.62 -1.29
N ILE A 15 14.19 0.54 -1.95
CA ILE A 15 13.68 0.71 -3.32
C ILE A 15 14.78 0.55 -4.37
N GLU A 16 14.64 -0.48 -5.21
CA GLU A 16 15.60 -0.82 -6.27
C GLU A 16 15.26 -0.17 -7.62
N PHE A 17 14.88 1.11 -7.62
CA PHE A 17 14.50 1.82 -8.84
C PHE A 17 15.70 2.48 -9.53
N LYS A 18 15.70 2.44 -10.88
CA LYS A 18 16.61 3.26 -11.68
C LYS A 18 16.30 4.75 -11.52
N LYS A 19 15.02 5.10 -11.43
CA LYS A 19 14.56 6.47 -11.18
C LYS A 19 14.52 6.85 -9.70
N HIS A 20 15.56 6.49 -8.95
CA HIS A 20 15.64 6.68 -7.49
C HIS A 20 15.40 8.13 -7.05
N GLN A 21 16.06 9.10 -7.69
CA GLN A 21 15.90 10.53 -7.40
C GLN A 21 14.45 11.02 -7.58
N GLN A 22 13.77 10.59 -8.66
CA GLN A 22 12.38 10.97 -8.90
C GLN A 22 11.44 10.35 -7.87
N PHE A 23 11.76 9.15 -7.39
CA PHE A 23 11.01 8.51 -6.31
C PHE A 23 11.24 9.23 -4.97
N ALA A 24 12.47 9.66 -4.68
CA ALA A 24 12.78 10.48 -3.50
C ALA A 24 12.00 11.81 -3.49
N GLU A 25 11.80 12.45 -4.64
CA GLU A 25 10.98 13.66 -4.77
C GLU A 25 9.46 13.38 -4.71
N PHE A 26 9.05 12.14 -4.96
CA PHE A 26 7.67 11.70 -4.90
C PHE A 26 7.24 11.34 -3.47
N LEU A 27 8.13 10.73 -2.69
CA LEU A 27 7.85 10.22 -1.34
C LEU A 27 7.26 11.27 -0.37
N PRO A 28 7.72 12.54 -0.35
CA PRO A 28 7.10 13.59 0.46
C PRO A 28 5.66 13.90 0.09
N LYS A 29 5.17 13.52 -1.10
CA LYS A 29 3.75 13.66 -1.46
C LYS A 29 2.90 12.54 -0.86
N LEU A 30 3.52 11.41 -0.55
CA LEU A 30 2.86 10.21 -0.05
C LEU A 30 2.68 10.23 1.45
N ILE A 31 3.68 10.66 2.19
CA ILE A 31 3.70 10.51 3.64
C ILE A 31 3.91 11.88 4.28
N HIS A 32 3.03 12.23 5.22
CA HIS A 32 3.05 13.52 5.92
C HIS A 32 2.86 13.31 7.41
N VAL A 33 3.46 14.17 8.23
CA VAL A 33 3.08 14.27 9.64
C VAL A 33 1.70 14.91 9.73
N SER A 34 0.79 14.26 10.44
CA SER A 34 -0.54 14.79 10.71
C SER A 34 -0.49 15.86 11.79
N ASN A 35 -1.04 17.04 11.49
CA ASN A 35 -1.20 18.15 12.43
C ASN A 35 -2.44 17.99 13.33
N ASP A 36 -3.11 16.83 13.29
CA ASP A 36 -4.37 16.64 13.99
C ASP A 36 -4.19 16.85 15.51
N SER A 37 -4.86 17.88 16.02
CA SER A 37 -4.74 18.41 17.39
C SER A 37 -5.24 17.46 18.49
N SER A 38 -5.71 16.27 18.13
CA SER A 38 -6.02 15.17 19.04
C SER A 38 -4.78 14.49 19.63
N LYS A 39 -3.63 15.20 19.69
CA LYS A 39 -2.52 14.85 20.58
C LYS A 39 -3.08 14.85 21.99
N SER A 40 -3.48 13.66 22.45
CA SER A 40 -3.56 13.39 23.89
C SER A 40 -2.29 13.96 24.50
N THR A 41 -2.42 14.68 25.62
CA THR A 41 -1.31 15.32 26.34
C THR A 41 -0.17 14.34 26.72
N TYR A 42 -0.38 13.04 26.50
CA TYR A 42 0.53 11.92 26.73
C TYR A 42 1.06 11.23 25.45
N ALA A 43 0.74 11.73 24.26
CA ALA A 43 1.19 11.11 23.00
C ALA A 43 2.66 11.46 22.72
N MET A 44 3.56 10.50 22.95
CA MET A 44 4.99 10.62 22.67
C MET A 44 5.34 10.68 21.18
N TYR A 45 4.47 10.19 20.28
CA TYR A 45 4.77 10.04 18.86
C TYR A 45 3.81 10.80 17.96
N ASN A 46 4.32 11.21 16.79
CA ASN A 46 3.51 11.86 15.78
C ASN A 46 2.61 10.84 15.05
N ASN A 47 1.44 11.29 14.62
CA ASN A 47 0.62 10.53 13.68
C ASN A 47 1.15 10.82 12.27
N MET A 48 1.40 9.79 11.47
CA MET A 48 1.72 9.92 10.05
C MET A 48 0.50 9.60 9.21
N VAL A 49 0.38 10.30 8.08
CA VAL A 49 -0.66 10.08 7.07
C VAL A 49 0.00 9.53 5.83
N PHE A 50 -0.42 8.35 5.38
CA PHE A 50 -0.08 7.81 4.07
C PHE A 50 -1.23 8.09 3.09
N LYS A 51 -0.95 8.90 2.06
CA LYS A 51 -1.84 9.28 0.96
C LYS A 51 -1.81 8.21 -0.13
N LEU A 52 -2.64 7.19 0.04
CA LEU A 52 -2.73 6.05 -0.87
C LEU A 52 -3.26 6.45 -2.26
N ASP A 53 -4.12 7.47 -2.34
CA ASP A 53 -4.60 8.01 -3.61
C ASP A 53 -3.50 8.72 -4.42
N GLU A 54 -2.67 9.54 -3.77
CA GLU A 54 -1.50 10.17 -4.39
C GLU A 54 -0.47 9.12 -4.82
N PHE A 55 -0.29 8.05 -4.03
CA PHE A 55 0.50 6.89 -4.42
C PHE A 55 0.01 6.30 -5.75
N PHE A 56 -1.27 5.94 -5.85
CA PHE A 56 -1.79 5.34 -7.07
C PHE A 56 -1.75 6.27 -8.28
N LYS A 57 -1.93 7.58 -8.10
CA LYS A 57 -1.80 8.56 -9.19
C LYS A 57 -0.38 8.69 -9.71
N GLY A 58 0.63 8.59 -8.84
CA GLY A 58 2.04 8.75 -9.22
C GLY A 58 2.74 7.46 -9.68
N MET A 59 2.27 6.29 -9.24
CA MET A 59 2.89 5.00 -9.60
C MET A 59 3.01 4.67 -11.10
N PRO A 60 2.12 5.13 -12.00
CA PRO A 60 2.30 4.94 -13.44
C PRO A 60 3.68 5.42 -13.97
N ASN A 61 4.33 6.38 -13.32
CA ASN A 61 5.66 6.87 -13.70
C ASN A 61 6.79 5.85 -13.42
N PHE A 62 6.54 4.88 -12.53
CA PHE A 62 7.49 3.88 -12.04
C PHE A 62 7.10 2.44 -12.44
N GLN A 63 6.00 2.24 -13.17
CA GLN A 63 5.47 0.91 -13.47
C GLN A 63 6.41 0.00 -14.28
N ASN A 64 7.42 0.58 -14.94
CA ASN A 64 8.38 -0.14 -15.79
C ASN A 64 9.76 -0.28 -15.13
N GLU A 65 9.94 0.10 -13.86
CA GLU A 65 11.25 0.01 -13.17
C GLU A 65 11.79 -1.42 -13.12
N PHE A 66 10.90 -2.41 -13.03
CA PHE A 66 11.27 -3.84 -13.10
C PHE A 66 11.15 -4.48 -14.50
N GLY A 67 10.88 -3.67 -15.52
CA GLY A 67 10.66 -4.10 -16.90
C GLY A 67 9.21 -4.00 -17.35
N LYS A 68 8.98 -4.28 -18.64
CA LYS A 68 7.64 -4.21 -19.25
C LYS A 68 6.69 -5.23 -18.62
N ASP A 69 5.42 -4.86 -18.50
CA ASP A 69 4.32 -5.72 -18.02
C ASP A 69 4.47 -6.23 -16.58
N LYS A 70 5.39 -5.65 -15.80
CA LYS A 70 5.63 -5.93 -14.37
C LYS A 70 5.10 -4.84 -13.44
N LYS A 71 4.06 -4.13 -13.89
CA LYS A 71 3.46 -3.01 -13.15
C LYS A 71 3.05 -3.40 -11.73
N TYR A 72 2.57 -4.63 -11.52
CA TYR A 72 2.16 -5.11 -10.20
C TYR A 72 3.35 -5.36 -9.28
N LEU A 73 4.45 -5.92 -9.78
CA LEU A 73 5.67 -6.08 -8.97
C LEU A 73 6.20 -4.73 -8.49
N ALA A 74 6.24 -3.74 -9.40
CA ALA A 74 6.66 -2.38 -9.04
C ALA A 74 5.73 -1.76 -7.99
N GLY A 75 4.41 -1.92 -8.16
CA GLY A 75 3.39 -1.49 -7.21
C GLY A 75 3.57 -2.09 -5.82
N THR A 76 3.58 -3.42 -5.77
CA THR A 76 3.70 -4.22 -4.54
C THR A 76 5.01 -3.93 -3.81
N HIS A 77 6.14 -3.86 -4.52
CA HIS A 77 7.44 -3.56 -3.92
C HIS A 77 7.47 -2.20 -3.22
N VAL A 78 6.91 -1.15 -3.85
CA VAL A 78 6.86 0.18 -3.23
C VAL A 78 5.90 0.21 -2.05
N LEU A 79 4.71 -0.40 -2.22
CA LEU A 79 3.76 -0.53 -1.12
C LEU A 79 4.44 -1.21 0.06
N ARG A 80 5.15 -2.32 -0.17
CA ARG A 80 5.87 -3.08 0.85
C ARG A 80 6.86 -2.21 1.62
N ALA A 81 7.73 -1.49 0.91
CA ALA A 81 8.72 -0.61 1.53
C ALA A 81 8.06 0.44 2.43
N ILE A 82 6.97 1.06 1.96
CA ILE A 82 6.22 2.07 2.71
C ILE A 82 5.48 1.43 3.91
N THR A 83 4.77 0.33 3.70
CA THR A 83 3.93 -0.30 4.73
C THR A 83 4.77 -0.88 5.86
N ASP A 84 5.89 -1.51 5.52
CA ASP A 84 6.83 -2.05 6.52
C ASP A 84 7.41 -0.94 7.39
N GLU A 85 7.79 0.18 6.77
CA GLU A 85 8.33 1.34 7.49
C GLU A 85 7.29 1.99 8.40
N LEU A 86 6.05 2.09 7.92
CA LEU A 86 4.94 2.63 8.68
C LEU A 86 4.38 1.63 9.72
N GLY A 87 4.93 0.42 9.80
CA GLY A 87 4.57 -0.60 10.79
C GLY A 87 3.25 -1.32 10.52
N PHE A 88 2.80 -1.37 9.27
CA PHE A 88 1.71 -2.23 8.87
C PHE A 88 2.23 -3.67 8.66
N GLU A 89 1.52 -4.63 9.23
CA GLU A 89 1.78 -6.06 9.04
C GLU A 89 0.92 -6.54 7.87
N LEU A 90 1.45 -6.40 6.66
CA LEU A 90 0.83 -6.87 5.43
C LEU A 90 1.78 -7.75 4.63
N ASP A 91 1.23 -8.82 4.07
CA ASP A 91 1.95 -9.73 3.20
C ASP A 91 1.89 -9.28 1.73
N ASP A 92 2.78 -9.80 0.90
CA ASP A 92 2.94 -9.34 -0.48
C ASP A 92 1.69 -9.60 -1.34
N GLU A 93 0.95 -10.67 -1.04
CA GLU A 93 -0.33 -11.01 -1.65
C GLU A 93 -1.40 -9.96 -1.31
N GLU A 94 -1.40 -9.44 -0.09
CA GLU A 94 -2.34 -8.42 0.36
C GLU A 94 -2.04 -7.07 -0.31
N LEU A 95 -0.76 -6.73 -0.44
CA LEU A 95 -0.28 -5.55 -1.16
C LEU A 95 -0.57 -5.66 -2.66
N PHE A 96 -0.47 -6.86 -3.24
CA PHE A 96 -0.88 -7.14 -4.61
C PHE A 96 -2.37 -6.87 -4.82
N ILE A 97 -3.23 -7.32 -3.89
CA ILE A 97 -4.67 -7.04 -3.91
C ILE A 97 -4.93 -5.53 -3.82
N ILE A 98 -4.28 -4.81 -2.88
CA ILE A 98 -4.40 -3.35 -2.74
C ILE A 98 -4.05 -2.67 -4.07
N TYR A 99 -2.93 -3.06 -4.67
CA TYR A 99 -2.48 -2.46 -5.91
C TYR A 99 -3.44 -2.77 -7.07
N HIS A 100 -4.02 -3.98 -7.13
CA HIS A 100 -5.05 -4.31 -8.13
C HIS A 100 -6.30 -3.44 -8.01
N LEU A 101 -6.76 -3.23 -6.77
CA LEU A 101 -7.92 -2.42 -6.47
C LEU A 101 -7.76 -0.93 -6.86
N ARG A 102 -6.52 -0.45 -7.13
CA ARG A 102 -6.26 0.95 -7.55
C ARG A 102 -7.03 1.35 -8.81
N ASP A 103 -7.11 0.42 -9.77
CA ASP A 103 -7.68 0.67 -11.10
C ASP A 103 -9.22 0.68 -11.04
N LEU A 104 -9.81 0.30 -9.90
CA LEU A 104 -11.25 0.30 -9.67
C LEU A 104 -11.79 1.67 -9.22
N GLY A 105 -10.95 2.64 -8.87
CA GLY A 105 -11.37 4.00 -8.53
C GLY A 105 -12.49 4.07 -7.48
N LYS A 106 -13.57 4.82 -7.75
CA LYS A 106 -14.79 4.89 -6.90
C LYS A 106 -15.72 3.68 -7.08
N PHE A 107 -15.39 2.76 -7.99
CA PHE A 107 -16.26 1.65 -8.33
C PHE A 107 -16.19 0.55 -7.27
N ARG A 108 -17.36 -0.04 -7.12
CA ARG A 108 -17.74 -0.98 -6.08
C ARG A 108 -17.57 -2.39 -6.60
N LYS A 109 -16.75 -3.21 -5.94
CA LYS A 109 -16.54 -4.61 -6.33
C LYS A 109 -17.03 -5.56 -5.24
N ARG A 110 -17.72 -6.63 -5.64
CA ARG A 110 -17.98 -7.76 -4.75
C ARG A 110 -16.72 -8.60 -4.63
N GLU A 111 -16.54 -9.21 -3.46
CA GLU A 111 -15.40 -10.07 -3.15
C GLU A 111 -15.19 -11.19 -4.20
N LYS A 112 -16.28 -11.85 -4.61
CA LYS A 112 -16.23 -12.89 -5.65
C LYS A 112 -15.68 -12.37 -6.97
N ASP A 113 -16.19 -11.23 -7.42
CA ASP A 113 -15.78 -10.67 -8.72
C ASP A 113 -14.31 -10.21 -8.68
N LEU A 114 -13.84 -9.71 -7.54
CA LEU A 114 -12.41 -9.40 -7.30
C LEU A 114 -11.56 -10.67 -7.36
N HIS A 115 -12.01 -11.75 -6.71
CA HIS A 115 -11.26 -12.99 -6.67
C HIS A 115 -11.12 -13.62 -8.06
N ASP A 116 -12.19 -13.61 -8.87
CA ASP A 116 -12.16 -14.15 -10.23
C ASP A 116 -11.18 -13.37 -11.13
N GLU A 117 -11.09 -12.05 -10.97
CA GLU A 117 -10.11 -11.21 -11.68
C GLU A 117 -8.67 -11.50 -11.27
N LEU A 118 -8.42 -11.63 -9.96
CA LEU A 118 -7.10 -11.97 -9.43
C LEU A 118 -6.66 -13.36 -9.87
N LYS A 119 -7.56 -14.35 -9.87
CA LYS A 119 -7.28 -15.71 -10.39
C LYS A 119 -6.77 -15.65 -11.83
N SER A 120 -7.37 -14.81 -12.69
CA SER A 120 -6.88 -14.61 -14.05
C SER A 120 -5.46 -14.03 -14.08
N LEU A 121 -5.13 -13.08 -13.20
CA LEU A 121 -3.79 -12.50 -13.11
C LEU A 121 -2.75 -13.50 -12.59
N TRP A 122 -3.10 -14.30 -11.58
CA TRP A 122 -2.22 -15.29 -10.96
C TRP A 122 -1.82 -16.44 -11.90
N THR A 123 -2.55 -16.65 -13.01
CA THR A 123 -2.11 -17.59 -14.05
C THR A 123 -0.85 -17.13 -14.80
N GLN A 124 -0.52 -15.84 -14.73
CA GLN A 124 0.67 -15.31 -15.38
C GLN A 124 1.93 -15.73 -14.61
N PRO A 125 2.99 -16.23 -15.28
CA PRO A 125 4.19 -16.74 -14.61
C PRO A 125 4.81 -15.77 -13.60
N GLN A 126 4.80 -14.47 -13.90
CA GLN A 126 5.37 -13.42 -13.07
C GLN A 126 4.51 -13.02 -11.86
N TYR A 127 3.27 -13.51 -11.76
CA TYR A 127 2.36 -13.19 -10.64
C TYR A 127 1.89 -14.43 -9.88
N LYS A 128 2.41 -15.60 -10.23
CA LYS A 128 2.02 -16.87 -9.63
C LYS A 128 2.36 -16.95 -8.14
N GLU A 129 3.40 -16.25 -7.70
CA GLU A 129 3.80 -16.18 -6.29
C GLU A 129 2.75 -15.47 -5.42
N PHE A 130 1.92 -14.60 -5.98
CA PHE A 130 0.87 -13.91 -5.24
C PHE A 130 -0.45 -14.68 -5.15
N ALA A 131 -0.47 -15.92 -5.65
CA ALA A 131 -1.70 -16.68 -5.81
C ALA A 131 -2.23 -17.18 -4.46
N LEU A 132 -3.48 -16.81 -4.14
CA LEU A 132 -4.14 -17.25 -2.92
C LEU A 132 -5.24 -18.28 -3.21
N GLY A 133 -5.41 -19.25 -2.30
CA GLY A 133 -6.59 -20.10 -2.27
C GLY A 133 -7.82 -19.33 -1.76
N ASP A 134 -9.02 -19.92 -1.91
CA ASP A 134 -10.27 -19.27 -1.49
C ASP A 134 -10.29 -18.87 0.00
N GLN A 135 -9.75 -19.73 0.86
CA GLN A 135 -9.68 -19.46 2.30
C GLN A 135 -8.66 -18.34 2.59
N ASP A 136 -7.46 -18.42 2.02
CA ASP A 136 -6.40 -17.44 2.25
C ASP A 136 -6.77 -16.06 1.71
N PHE A 137 -7.42 -16.01 0.54
CA PHE A 137 -7.98 -14.78 0.00
C PHE A 137 -8.99 -14.14 0.95
N SER A 138 -9.90 -14.94 1.53
CA SER A 138 -10.86 -14.44 2.52
C SER A 138 -10.17 -13.90 3.78
N HIS A 139 -9.05 -14.50 4.18
CA HIS A 139 -8.22 -14.01 5.30
C HIS A 139 -7.51 -12.70 4.95
N ALA A 140 -6.91 -12.61 3.77
CA ALA A 140 -6.26 -11.39 3.25
C ALA A 140 -7.24 -10.20 3.23
N ILE A 141 -8.45 -10.38 2.69
CA ILE A 141 -9.48 -9.33 2.68
C ILE A 141 -9.85 -8.89 4.11
N LYS A 142 -9.95 -9.83 5.05
CA LYS A 142 -10.20 -9.51 6.46
C LYS A 142 -9.06 -8.73 7.11
N ASN A 143 -7.82 -9.08 6.81
CA ASN A 143 -6.66 -8.37 7.35
C ASN A 143 -6.56 -6.95 6.76
N LEU A 144 -6.75 -6.80 5.44
CA LEU A 144 -6.81 -5.50 4.77
C LEU A 144 -7.87 -4.55 5.37
N MET A 145 -9.02 -5.10 5.78
CA MET A 145 -10.02 -4.32 6.52
C MET A 145 -9.55 -3.92 7.92
N ARG A 146 -8.93 -4.84 8.66
CA ARG A 146 -8.38 -4.58 10.01
C ARG A 146 -7.29 -3.52 9.97
N ALA A 147 -6.40 -3.60 8.97
CA ALA A 147 -5.37 -2.62 8.65
C ALA A 147 -5.94 -1.31 8.05
N LYS A 148 -7.26 -1.24 7.84
CA LYS A 148 -8.01 -0.08 7.35
C LYS A 148 -7.72 0.33 5.90
N PHE A 149 -7.08 -0.52 5.09
CA PHE A 149 -6.84 -0.23 3.66
C PHE A 149 -8.14 -0.24 2.84
N ILE A 150 -9.07 -1.11 3.23
CA ILE A 150 -10.37 -1.26 2.56
C ILE A 150 -11.53 -1.23 3.56
N ASP A 151 -12.69 -0.79 3.11
CA ASP A 151 -13.96 -0.89 3.84
C ASP A 151 -15.02 -1.62 3.00
N TYR A 152 -15.93 -2.32 3.69
CA TYR A 152 -17.19 -2.78 3.09
C TYR A 152 -18.27 -1.73 3.22
N ARG A 153 -18.84 -1.33 2.09
CA ARG A 153 -20.04 -0.48 2.06
C ARG A 153 -21.08 -1.08 1.12
N ARG A 154 -22.19 -1.53 1.70
CA ARG A 154 -23.32 -2.15 0.97
C ARG A 154 -22.85 -3.32 0.08
N GLY A 155 -22.10 -4.27 0.66
CA GLY A 155 -21.62 -5.47 -0.05
C GLY A 155 -20.51 -5.22 -1.07
N ASN A 156 -19.90 -4.03 -1.07
CA ASN A 156 -18.84 -3.68 -2.00
C ASN A 156 -17.59 -3.18 -1.28
N LEU A 157 -16.44 -3.60 -1.79
CA LEU A 157 -15.11 -3.17 -1.37
C LEU A 157 -14.83 -1.75 -1.85
N HIS A 158 -14.26 -0.92 -0.95
CA HIS A 158 -13.77 0.42 -1.25
C HIS A 158 -12.39 0.59 -0.65
N ILE A 159 -11.43 1.09 -1.43
CA ILE A 159 -10.13 1.51 -0.93
C ILE A 159 -10.25 2.84 -0.17
N LYS A 160 -9.51 2.98 0.93
CA LYS A 160 -9.35 4.28 1.58
C LYS A 160 -8.37 5.17 0.82
N PRO A 161 -8.67 6.47 0.64
CA PRO A 161 -7.77 7.39 -0.03
C PRO A 161 -6.51 7.69 0.80
N SER A 162 -6.61 7.57 2.12
CA SER A 162 -5.49 7.80 3.02
C SER A 162 -5.61 6.97 4.29
N LEU A 163 -4.46 6.64 4.86
CA LEU A 163 -4.33 5.91 6.11
C LEU A 163 -3.65 6.80 7.13
N ILE A 164 -4.11 6.73 8.37
CA ILE A 164 -3.47 7.39 9.51
C ILE A 164 -2.89 6.30 10.38
N VAL A 165 -1.59 6.38 10.62
CA VAL A 165 -0.86 5.47 11.50
C VAL A 165 -0.18 6.28 12.57
N ARG A 166 -0.16 5.77 13.80
CA ARG A 166 0.66 6.36 14.85
C ARG A 166 2.04 5.76 14.70
N PHE A 167 3.05 6.60 14.47
CA PHE A 167 4.42 6.12 14.43
C PHE A 167 4.72 5.48 15.78
N LYS A 168 5.00 4.18 15.79
CA LYS A 168 5.54 3.52 16.98
C LYS A 168 7.01 3.35 16.67
N ASN A 169 7.88 4.07 17.39
CA ASN A 169 9.26 3.63 17.45
C ASN A 169 9.25 2.17 17.87
N ARG A 170 9.74 1.30 16.99
CA ARG A 170 10.11 -0.06 17.33
C ARG A 170 11.24 0.06 18.36
N TYR A 171 10.88 0.04 19.64
CA TYR A 171 11.79 -0.26 20.74
C TYR A 171 11.77 -1.76 20.98
#